data_AF-D2EQ58-F1
#
_entry.id   AF-D2EQ58-F1
#
_cell.length_a   1.000
_cell.length_b   1.000
_cell.length_c   1.000
_cell.angle_alpha   90.00
_cell.angle_beta   90.00
_cell.angle_gamma   90.00
#
_symmetry.space_group_name_H-M   'P 1'
#
loop_
_entity.id
_entity.type
_entity.pdbx_description
1 polymer ?
#
loop_
_entity_poly.entity_id
_entity_poly.type
_entity_poly.pdbx_seq_one_letter_code
_entity_poly.pdbx_strand_id
1 'polypeptide(L)'
;MNQSMSNLKLAERGAIISISTYLLLSAAKLATGHLLHSSSLVADGFNNVSDIIGNVALLIGIRMARQPADRDHRFGHWKIEDLASLITSIIMFYVGFDVLRDTIQKILSREQTIIDPLGAFLGIISAAVMFVVYLYNTRLSKKSKSKALKAAAKDNLSDAVTSLGTSIAILASSFNYPIVDKLVAIIITFFILKTAYDIFIESSFSLSDGFDDRLLEDYQKAIMEIPKISKVKSQRGRTYGSNIYLDITLEMNPDLSVYESHEIADQVESMLEERFGVFDTDVHIEPAPIPEDEILDNVYKKLLMREQLIDQGNQLEELLAEDFIYIRQDGEQMDKEAYRAEKELKAAIKDIQITSISQKTKLICYELDGIVHTSIWRRHETWQNIFHQETKKE
;
A
#
# COMPACT_ATOMS: atom_id res chain seq x y z
N MET A 1 -6.66 4.41 -13.85
CA MET A 1 -7.29 5.76 -13.72
C MET A 1 -8.84 5.79 -13.76
N ASN A 2 -9.51 5.14 -14.73
CA ASN A 2 -10.99 5.20 -14.86
C ASN A 2 -11.75 4.64 -13.64
N GLN A 3 -11.21 3.61 -12.98
CA GLN A 3 -11.85 2.98 -11.82
C GLN A 3 -11.84 3.88 -10.58
N SER A 4 -10.73 4.54 -10.25
CA SER A 4 -10.65 5.47 -9.11
C SER A 4 -11.58 6.67 -9.26
N MET A 5 -11.72 7.22 -10.48
CA MET A 5 -12.70 8.29 -10.75
C MET A 5 -14.15 7.80 -10.62
N SER A 6 -14.43 6.57 -11.06
CA SER A 6 -15.75 5.94 -10.89
C SER A 6 -16.08 5.74 -9.40
N ASN A 7 -15.08 5.32 -8.61
CA ASN A 7 -15.21 5.16 -7.17
C ASN A 7 -15.53 6.48 -6.46
N LEU A 8 -14.87 7.59 -6.81
CA LEU A 8 -15.22 8.90 -6.26
C LEU A 8 -16.62 9.37 -6.69
N LYS A 9 -17.07 9.07 -7.91
CA LYS A 9 -18.46 9.32 -8.33
C LYS A 9 -19.47 8.52 -7.52
N LEU A 10 -19.13 7.28 -7.17
CA LEU A 10 -19.95 6.47 -6.26
C LEU A 10 -19.95 7.07 -4.86
N ALA A 11 -18.79 7.53 -4.35
CA ALA A 11 -18.68 8.18 -3.06
C ALA A 11 -19.54 9.46 -2.98
N GLU A 12 -19.53 10.27 -4.04
CA GLU A 12 -20.33 11.50 -4.18
C GLU A 12 -21.83 11.22 -3.98
N ARG A 13 -22.35 10.12 -4.53
CA ARG A 13 -23.76 9.74 -4.37
C ARG A 13 -24.14 9.51 -2.90
N GLY A 14 -23.25 8.87 -2.13
CA GLY A 14 -23.48 8.63 -0.72
C GLY A 14 -23.53 9.93 0.10
N ALA A 15 -22.62 10.86 -0.18
CA ALA A 15 -22.63 12.19 0.44
C ALA A 15 -23.91 12.98 0.08
N ILE A 16 -24.34 12.95 -1.18
CA ILE A 16 -25.60 13.61 -1.61
C ILE A 16 -26.81 13.01 -0.88
N ILE A 17 -26.85 11.69 -0.70
CA ILE A 17 -27.93 11.02 0.03
C ILE A 17 -27.94 11.43 1.50
N SER A 18 -26.77 11.51 2.16
CA SER A 18 -26.67 12.05 3.53
C SER A 18 -27.22 13.47 3.60
N ILE A 19 -26.72 14.39 2.76
CA ILE A 19 -27.14 15.80 2.75
C ILE A 19 -28.65 15.91 2.54
N SER A 20 -29.20 15.18 1.56
CA SER A 20 -30.62 15.21 1.24
C SER A 20 -31.46 14.71 2.41
N THR A 21 -30.99 13.65 3.10
CA THR A 21 -31.67 13.09 4.27
C THR A 21 -31.64 14.06 5.44
N TYR A 22 -30.47 14.64 5.76
CA TYR A 22 -30.35 15.64 6.82
C TYR A 22 -31.23 16.86 6.56
N LEU A 23 -31.28 17.34 5.31
CA LEU A 23 -32.12 18.48 4.94
C LEU A 23 -33.61 18.17 5.12
N LEU A 24 -34.07 16.98 4.71
CA LEU A 24 -35.45 16.53 4.91
C LEU A 24 -35.79 16.36 6.40
N LEU A 25 -34.91 15.72 7.17
CA LEU A 25 -35.10 15.52 8.61
C LEU A 25 -35.11 16.85 9.36
N SER A 26 -34.14 17.74 9.10
CA SER A 26 -34.06 19.06 9.73
C SER A 26 -35.30 19.89 9.40
N ALA A 27 -35.73 19.95 8.14
CA ALA A 27 -36.95 20.66 7.75
C ALA A 27 -38.21 20.08 8.43
N ALA A 28 -38.34 18.76 8.48
CA ALA A 28 -39.46 18.10 9.15
C ALA A 28 -39.47 18.38 10.66
N LYS A 29 -38.32 18.24 11.33
CA LYS A 29 -38.15 18.51 12.77
C LYS A 29 -38.44 19.97 13.13
N LEU A 30 -37.91 20.92 12.36
CA LEU A 30 -38.14 22.35 12.59
C LEU A 30 -39.61 22.73 12.37
N ALA A 31 -40.22 22.26 11.27
CA ALA A 31 -41.63 22.54 10.98
C ALA A 31 -42.56 21.96 12.05
N THR A 32 -42.39 20.68 12.39
CA THR A 32 -43.20 20.03 13.43
C THR A 32 -42.91 20.61 14.82
N GLY A 33 -41.66 20.97 15.12
CA GLY A 33 -41.26 21.59 16.38
C GLY A 33 -41.92 22.95 16.60
N HIS A 34 -41.99 23.78 15.56
CA HIS A 34 -42.71 25.06 15.62
C HIS A 34 -44.23 24.89 15.69
N LEU A 35 -44.82 23.98 14.91
CA LEU A 35 -46.27 23.75 14.89
C LEU A 35 -46.78 23.14 16.21
N LEU A 36 -45.97 22.30 16.85
CA LEU A 36 -46.35 21.53 18.03
C LEU A 36 -45.69 22.07 19.31
N HIS A 37 -45.05 23.23 19.23
CA HIS A 37 -44.36 23.90 20.34
C HIS A 37 -43.34 23.02 21.10
N SER A 38 -42.65 22.13 20.37
CA SER A 38 -41.64 21.24 20.89
C SER A 38 -40.25 21.88 20.80
N SER A 39 -39.72 22.31 21.94
CA SER A 39 -38.38 22.91 22.03
C SER A 39 -37.26 21.89 21.79
N SER A 40 -37.47 20.62 22.18
CA SER A 40 -36.49 19.55 21.99
C SER A 40 -36.28 19.25 20.50
N LEU A 41 -37.36 19.25 19.72
CA LEU A 41 -37.33 18.94 18.30
C LEU A 41 -36.77 20.10 17.46
N VAL A 42 -37.00 21.35 17.90
CA VAL A 42 -36.36 22.52 17.28
C VAL A 42 -34.84 22.47 17.48
N ALA A 43 -34.38 22.19 18.71
CA ALA A 43 -32.94 22.07 19.00
C ALA A 43 -32.28 20.94 18.19
N ASP A 44 -32.93 19.78 18.12
CA ASP A 44 -32.47 18.64 17.33
C ASP A 44 -32.45 18.96 15.81
N GLY A 45 -33.46 19.69 15.32
CA GLY A 45 -33.50 20.17 13.94
C GLY A 45 -32.34 21.11 13.57
N PHE A 46 -31.90 21.96 14.50
CA PHE A 46 -30.72 22.82 14.33
C PHE A 46 -29.40 22.04 14.41
N ASN A 47 -29.30 21.01 15.25
CA ASN A 47 -28.12 20.15 15.28
C ASN A 47 -27.89 19.47 13.92
N ASN A 48 -28.94 18.94 13.30
CA ASN A 48 -28.87 18.38 11.94
C ASN A 48 -28.35 19.40 10.89
N VAL A 49 -28.42 20.71 11.12
CA VAL A 49 -27.85 21.73 10.21
C VAL A 49 -26.32 21.72 10.23
N SER A 50 -25.70 21.52 11.39
CA SER A 50 -24.25 21.37 11.51
C SER A 50 -23.75 20.17 10.71
N ASP A 51 -24.51 19.08 10.71
CA ASP A 51 -24.20 17.86 9.95
C ASP A 51 -24.33 18.10 8.43
N ILE A 52 -25.30 18.92 7.99
CA ILE A 52 -25.40 19.35 6.59
C ILE A 52 -24.13 20.07 6.18
N ILE A 53 -23.63 21.01 7.00
CA ILE A 53 -22.41 21.78 6.71
C ILE A 53 -21.21 20.82 6.61
N GLY A 54 -21.06 19.88 7.54
CA GLY A 54 -20.01 18.87 7.52
C GLY A 54 -20.03 18.00 6.27
N ASN A 55 -21.21 17.53 5.86
CA ASN A 55 -21.38 16.70 4.66
C ASN A 55 -21.22 17.51 3.36
N VAL A 56 -21.56 18.80 3.34
CA VAL A 56 -21.28 19.70 2.21
C VAL A 56 -19.77 19.91 2.04
N ALA A 57 -19.04 20.16 3.14
CA ALA A 57 -17.58 20.26 3.11
C ALA A 57 -16.95 18.97 2.56
N LEU A 58 -17.45 17.81 3.00
CA LEU A 58 -17.03 16.50 2.49
C LEU A 58 -17.31 16.34 0.98
N LEU A 59 -18.51 16.72 0.53
CA LEU A 59 -18.91 16.65 -0.88
C LEU A 59 -18.00 17.51 -1.78
N ILE A 60 -17.68 18.73 -1.32
CA ILE A 60 -16.73 19.62 -2.02
C ILE A 60 -15.36 18.94 -2.08
N GLY A 61 -14.88 18.38 -0.97
CA GLY A 61 -13.63 17.64 -0.91
C GLY A 61 -13.55 16.48 -1.91
N ILE A 62 -14.59 15.64 -1.97
CA ILE A 62 -14.67 14.53 -2.94
C ILE A 62 -14.64 15.05 -4.39
N ARG A 63 -15.33 16.17 -4.68
CA ARG A 63 -15.33 16.77 -6.03
C ARG A 63 -13.97 17.32 -6.41
N MET A 64 -13.27 17.97 -5.48
CA MET A 64 -11.92 18.47 -5.68
C MET A 64 -10.93 17.31 -5.87
N ALA A 65 -11.04 16.25 -5.06
CA ALA A 65 -10.19 15.07 -5.16
C ALA A 65 -10.30 14.33 -6.50
N ARG A 66 -11.45 14.46 -7.18
CA ARG A 66 -11.69 13.86 -8.51
C ARG A 66 -11.03 14.64 -9.65
N GLN A 67 -10.50 15.83 -9.39
CA GLN A 67 -9.82 16.59 -10.44
C GLN A 67 -8.58 15.82 -10.92
N PRO A 68 -8.38 15.70 -12.25
CA PRO A 68 -7.20 15.03 -12.79
C PRO A 68 -5.92 15.78 -12.38
N ALA A 69 -4.77 15.14 -12.63
CA ALA A 69 -3.48 15.79 -12.47
C ALA A 69 -3.38 17.06 -13.32
N ASP A 70 -2.82 18.12 -12.75
CA ASP A 70 -2.55 19.38 -13.42
C ASP A 70 -1.08 19.80 -13.21
N ARG A 71 -0.74 21.05 -13.54
CA ARG A 71 0.65 21.53 -13.47
C ARG A 71 1.17 21.61 -12.04
N ASP A 72 0.31 21.98 -11.09
CA ASP A 72 0.65 22.20 -9.69
C ASP A 72 0.47 20.92 -8.85
N HIS A 73 -0.35 19.98 -9.34
CA HIS A 73 -0.62 18.67 -8.73
C HIS A 73 -0.38 17.52 -9.72
N ARG A 74 0.89 17.17 -9.93
CA ARG A 74 1.32 16.14 -10.89
C ARG A 74 0.82 14.73 -10.56
N PHE A 75 0.63 14.43 -9.28
CA PHE A 75 0.06 13.15 -8.81
C PHE A 75 -1.48 13.19 -8.73
N GLY A 76 -2.12 14.30 -9.10
CA GLY A 76 -3.56 14.51 -8.94
C GLY A 76 -3.96 15.04 -7.57
N HIS A 77 -5.26 15.21 -7.39
CA HIS A 77 -5.84 15.89 -6.23
C HIS A 77 -6.32 14.93 -5.13
N TRP A 78 -5.98 13.65 -5.21
CA TRP A 78 -6.54 12.59 -4.37
C TRP A 78 -6.40 12.83 -2.85
N LYS A 79 -5.31 13.45 -2.39
CA LYS A 79 -5.10 13.79 -0.96
C LYS A 79 -6.16 14.74 -0.39
N ILE A 80 -6.90 15.47 -1.24
CA ILE A 80 -7.98 16.35 -0.80
C ILE A 80 -9.10 15.54 -0.14
N GLU A 81 -9.28 14.27 -0.50
CA GLU A 81 -10.25 13.38 0.17
C GLU A 81 -9.90 13.17 1.66
N ASP A 82 -8.62 12.92 1.95
CA ASP A 82 -8.14 12.75 3.32
C ASP A 82 -8.21 14.07 4.10
N LEU A 83 -7.91 15.19 3.45
CA LEU A 83 -8.06 16.52 4.03
C LEU A 83 -9.53 16.85 4.36
N ALA A 84 -10.46 16.50 3.48
CA ALA A 84 -11.88 16.69 3.73
C ALA A 84 -12.35 15.84 4.93
N SER A 85 -11.88 14.60 5.02
CA SER A 85 -12.15 13.70 6.16
C SER A 85 -11.61 14.29 7.48
N LEU A 86 -10.40 14.87 7.43
CA LEU A 86 -9.81 15.55 8.58
C LEU A 86 -10.64 16.76 9.01
N ILE A 87 -11.06 17.62 8.07
CA ILE A 87 -11.92 18.77 8.36
C ILE A 87 -13.25 18.32 8.97
N THR A 88 -13.90 17.29 8.42
CA THR A 88 -15.12 16.73 8.99
C THR A 88 -14.89 16.25 10.43
N SER A 89 -13.77 15.59 10.73
CA SER A 89 -13.48 15.18 12.11
C SER A 89 -13.31 16.35 13.09
N ILE A 90 -12.76 17.49 12.62
CA ILE A 90 -12.63 18.70 13.44
C ILE A 90 -14.01 19.31 13.73
N ILE A 91 -14.91 19.33 12.74
CA ILE A 91 -16.31 19.76 12.93
C ILE A 91 -17.00 18.84 13.93
N MET A 92 -16.82 17.51 13.81
CA MET A 92 -17.38 16.54 14.76
C MET A 92 -16.83 16.73 16.18
N PHE A 93 -15.54 17.05 16.35
CA PHE A 93 -14.99 17.39 17.66
C PHE A 93 -15.68 18.62 18.25
N TYR A 94 -15.85 19.68 17.46
CA TYR A 94 -16.54 20.89 17.90
C TYR A 94 -17.96 20.56 18.40
N VAL A 95 -18.74 19.82 17.61
CA VAL A 95 -20.10 19.38 17.99
C VAL A 95 -20.05 18.50 19.24
N GLY A 96 -19.13 17.55 19.33
CA GLY A 96 -18.97 16.68 20.50
C GLY A 96 -18.62 17.44 21.78
N PHE A 97 -17.77 18.47 21.70
CA PHE A 97 -17.44 19.33 22.84
C PHE A 97 -18.59 20.25 23.24
N ASP A 98 -19.38 20.73 22.27
CA ASP A 98 -20.56 21.53 22.54
C ASP A 98 -21.63 20.70 23.29
N VAL A 99 -21.89 19.48 22.82
CA VAL A 99 -22.78 18.52 23.50
C VAL A 99 -22.25 18.16 24.90
N LEU A 100 -20.94 17.96 25.06
CA LEU A 100 -20.32 17.72 26.37
C LEU A 100 -20.57 18.88 27.33
N ARG A 101 -20.36 20.11 26.85
CA ARG A 101 -20.55 21.32 27.64
C ARG A 101 -22.00 21.47 28.07
N ASP A 102 -22.94 21.29 27.15
CA ASP A 102 -24.38 21.35 27.43
C ASP A 102 -24.79 20.27 28.45
N THR A 103 -24.28 19.05 28.28
CA THR A 103 -24.51 17.93 29.22
C THR A 103 -24.00 18.26 30.63
N ILE A 104 -22.77 18.78 30.76
CA ILE A 104 -22.20 19.18 32.06
C ILE A 104 -23.04 20.31 32.68
N GLN A 105 -23.42 21.31 31.88
CA GLN A 105 -24.22 22.43 32.35
C GLN A 105 -25.58 21.96 32.89
N LYS A 106 -26.30 21.09 32.18
CA LYS A 106 -27.57 20.49 32.62
C LYS A 106 -27.42 19.67 33.90
N ILE A 107 -26.31 18.93 34.06
CA ILE A 107 -26.02 18.17 35.27
C ILE A 107 -25.82 19.11 36.47
N LEU A 108 -25.06 20.20 36.29
CA LEU A 108 -24.74 21.17 37.34
C LEU A 108 -25.95 22.04 37.72
N SER A 109 -26.73 22.50 36.75
CA SER A 109 -27.93 23.33 36.96
C SER A 109 -29.10 22.55 37.56
N ARG A 110 -29.02 21.21 37.60
CA ARG A 110 -30.13 20.29 37.95
C ARG A 110 -31.38 20.54 37.11
N GLU A 111 -31.20 21.04 35.90
CA GLU A 111 -32.27 21.23 34.94
C GLU A 111 -32.89 19.87 34.61
N GLN A 112 -34.22 19.79 34.66
CA GLN A 112 -34.94 18.59 34.29
C GLN A 112 -35.25 18.63 32.80
N THR A 113 -35.04 17.49 32.12
CA THR A 113 -35.44 17.33 30.73
C THR A 113 -36.94 17.54 30.61
N ILE A 114 -37.33 18.45 29.72
CA ILE A 114 -38.74 18.69 29.41
C ILE A 114 -39.32 17.40 28.83
N ILE A 115 -40.41 16.92 29.43
CA ILE A 115 -41.12 15.74 28.95
C ILE A 115 -41.77 16.10 27.61
N ASP A 116 -41.21 15.56 26.53
CA ASP A 116 -41.64 15.81 25.16
C ASP A 116 -41.84 14.48 24.40
N PRO A 117 -42.98 13.80 24.60
CA PRO A 117 -43.25 12.49 24.01
C PRO A 117 -43.23 12.52 22.48
N LEU A 118 -43.59 13.67 21.89
CA LEU A 118 -43.59 13.86 20.45
C LEU A 118 -42.17 13.99 19.91
N GLY A 119 -41.32 14.76 20.61
CA GLY A 119 -39.89 14.82 20.37
C GLY A 119 -39.23 13.45 20.40
N ALA A 120 -39.53 12.64 21.43
CA ALA A 120 -39.00 11.28 21.56
C ALA A 120 -39.45 10.34 20.42
N PHE A 121 -40.72 10.39 20.01
CA PHE A 121 -41.21 9.54 18.93
C PHE A 121 -40.55 9.89 17.58
N LEU A 122 -40.44 11.19 17.27
CA LEU A 122 -39.79 11.66 16.05
C LEU A 122 -38.27 11.44 16.08
N GLY A 123 -37.64 11.50 17.25
CA GLY A 123 -36.24 11.14 17.44
C GLY A 123 -35.97 9.65 17.13
N ILE A 124 -36.87 8.73 17.50
CA ILE A 124 -36.77 7.31 17.13
C ILE A 124 -36.87 7.14 15.60
N ILE A 125 -37.79 7.86 14.95
CA ILE A 125 -37.91 7.82 13.49
C ILE A 125 -36.63 8.37 12.83
N SER A 126 -36.10 9.50 13.31
CA SER A 126 -34.84 10.08 12.86
C SER A 126 -33.70 9.07 12.99
N ALA A 127 -33.58 8.42 14.15
CA ALA A 127 -32.57 7.39 14.39
C ALA A 127 -32.68 6.22 13.41
N ALA A 128 -33.89 5.74 13.14
CA ALA A 128 -34.12 4.65 12.20
C ALA A 128 -33.73 5.04 10.76
N VAL A 129 -34.11 6.25 10.32
CA VAL A 129 -33.74 6.78 9.00
C VAL A 129 -32.22 6.90 8.88
N MET A 130 -31.56 7.51 9.86
CA MET A 130 -30.12 7.71 9.85
C MET A 130 -29.34 6.40 9.93
N PHE A 131 -29.86 5.41 10.66
CA PHE A 131 -29.28 4.07 10.67
C PHE A 131 -29.34 3.39 9.29
N VAL A 132 -30.45 3.55 8.55
CA VAL A 132 -30.56 3.06 7.17
C VAL A 132 -29.55 3.75 6.26
N VAL A 133 -29.39 5.07 6.37
CA VAL A 133 -28.39 5.82 5.60
C VAL A 133 -26.97 5.37 5.97
N TYR A 134 -26.68 5.14 7.25
CA TYR A 134 -25.40 4.58 7.71
C TYR A 134 -25.10 3.24 7.04
N LEU A 135 -26.06 2.30 7.03
CA LEU A 135 -25.86 0.99 6.40
C LEU A 135 -25.61 1.11 4.90
N TYR A 136 -26.35 1.99 4.22
CA TYR A 136 -26.17 2.26 2.80
C TYR A 136 -24.78 2.86 2.52
N ASN A 137 -24.39 3.92 3.23
CA ASN A 137 -23.11 4.59 3.04
C ASN A 137 -21.92 3.73 3.46
N THR A 138 -22.06 2.85 4.46
CA THR A 138 -21.01 1.90 4.84
C THR A 138 -20.77 0.86 3.74
N ARG A 139 -21.83 0.37 3.10
CA ARG A 139 -21.68 -0.53 1.95
C ARG A 139 -21.05 0.19 0.77
N LEU A 140 -21.47 1.42 0.52
CA LEU A 140 -20.98 2.22 -0.59
C LEU A 140 -19.52 2.66 -0.39
N SER A 141 -19.12 3.03 0.83
CA SER A 141 -17.73 3.39 1.17
C SER A 141 -16.79 2.22 1.03
N LYS A 142 -17.20 1.01 1.43
CA LYS A 142 -16.43 -0.21 1.20
C LYS A 142 -16.27 -0.51 -0.29
N LYS A 143 -17.33 -0.30 -1.08
CA LYS A 143 -17.30 -0.51 -2.54
C LYS A 143 -16.42 0.52 -3.27
N SER A 144 -16.48 1.79 -2.86
CA SER A 144 -15.66 2.86 -3.45
C SER A 144 -14.27 2.98 -2.83
N LYS A 145 -13.98 2.26 -1.74
CA LYS A 145 -12.77 2.42 -0.91
C LYS A 145 -12.55 3.89 -0.43
N SER A 146 -13.62 4.68 -0.35
CA SER A 146 -13.56 6.11 0.01
C SER A 146 -13.48 6.29 1.52
N LYS A 147 -12.39 6.89 1.98
CA LYS A 147 -12.19 7.28 3.39
C LYS A 147 -13.14 8.40 3.78
N ALA A 148 -13.37 9.37 2.87
CA ALA A 148 -14.33 10.44 3.08
C ALA A 148 -15.74 9.91 3.30
N LEU A 149 -16.25 9.03 2.42
CA LEU A 149 -17.58 8.48 2.60
C LEU A 149 -17.68 7.57 3.84
N LYS A 150 -16.59 6.89 4.21
CA LYS A 150 -16.54 6.11 5.46
C LYS A 150 -16.65 7.03 6.69
N ALA A 151 -16.01 8.21 6.68
CA ALA A 151 -16.16 9.21 7.72
C ALA A 151 -17.62 9.70 7.82
N ALA A 152 -18.26 10.07 6.70
CA ALA A 152 -19.68 10.42 6.67
C ALA A 152 -20.59 9.29 7.16
N ALA A 153 -20.28 8.02 6.84
CA ALA A 153 -21.06 6.90 7.35
C ALA A 153 -20.96 6.80 8.88
N LYS A 154 -19.77 6.97 9.46
CA LYS A 154 -19.56 6.98 10.91
C LYS A 154 -20.29 8.16 11.57
N ASP A 155 -20.30 9.32 10.93
CA ASP A 155 -21.05 10.50 11.38
C ASP A 155 -22.57 10.22 11.40
N ASN A 156 -23.13 9.65 10.32
CA ASN A 156 -24.53 9.21 10.26
C ASN A 156 -24.89 8.22 11.38
N LEU A 157 -23.96 7.31 11.75
CA LEU A 157 -24.15 6.39 12.87
C LEU A 157 -24.17 7.15 14.21
N SER A 158 -23.27 8.11 14.38
CA SER A 158 -23.22 8.97 15.56
C SER A 158 -24.52 9.73 15.76
N ASP A 159 -25.11 10.28 14.69
CA ASP A 159 -26.41 10.94 14.75
C ASP A 159 -27.56 9.95 15.06
N ALA A 160 -27.55 8.76 14.45
CA ALA A 160 -28.55 7.74 14.76
C ALA A 160 -28.52 7.32 16.25
N VAL A 161 -27.33 7.14 16.82
CA VAL A 161 -27.14 6.82 18.24
C VAL A 161 -27.58 7.99 19.13
N THR A 162 -27.26 9.23 18.73
CA THR A 162 -27.65 10.44 19.45
C THR A 162 -29.16 10.61 19.48
N SER A 163 -29.81 10.58 18.31
CA SER A 163 -31.26 10.65 18.16
C SER A 163 -31.99 9.56 18.98
N LEU A 164 -31.49 8.32 18.94
CA LEU A 164 -32.06 7.21 19.70
C LEU A 164 -31.88 7.39 21.21
N GLY A 165 -30.68 7.76 21.64
CA GLY A 165 -30.39 7.94 23.05
C GLY A 165 -31.17 9.10 23.67
N THR A 166 -31.26 10.25 22.98
CA THR A 166 -32.12 11.37 23.40
C THR A 166 -33.58 10.94 23.52
N SER A 167 -34.07 10.12 22.59
CA SER A 167 -35.45 9.61 22.66
C SER A 167 -35.67 8.69 23.87
N ILE A 168 -34.71 7.78 24.14
CA ILE A 168 -34.74 6.92 25.33
C ILE A 168 -34.70 7.75 26.61
N ALA A 169 -33.88 8.80 26.64
CA ALA A 169 -33.77 9.70 27.77
C ALA A 169 -35.08 10.43 28.09
N ILE A 170 -35.76 10.98 27.07
CA ILE A 170 -37.06 11.65 27.23
C ILE A 170 -38.13 10.65 27.70
N LEU A 171 -38.16 9.44 27.15
CA LEU A 171 -39.07 8.38 27.58
C LEU A 171 -38.80 7.96 29.03
N ALA A 172 -37.54 7.77 29.41
CA ALA A 172 -37.16 7.40 30.78
C ALA A 172 -37.49 8.51 31.79
N SER A 173 -37.32 9.78 31.41
CA SER A 173 -37.75 10.93 32.21
C SER A 173 -39.26 10.92 32.46
N SER A 174 -40.05 10.50 31.46
CA SER A 174 -41.51 10.33 31.59
C SER A 174 -41.91 9.25 32.62
N PHE A 175 -41.02 8.28 32.90
CA PHE A 175 -41.20 7.26 33.93
C PHE A 175 -40.56 7.62 35.28
N ASN A 176 -40.21 8.90 35.52
CA ASN A 176 -39.51 9.38 36.72
C ASN A 176 -38.09 8.81 36.93
N TYR A 177 -37.37 8.50 35.84
CA TYR A 177 -35.96 8.11 35.88
C TYR A 177 -35.02 9.16 35.25
N PRO A 178 -34.91 10.39 35.80
CA PRO A 178 -34.11 11.49 35.22
C PRO A 178 -32.60 11.25 35.25
N ILE A 179 -32.14 10.23 35.99
CA ILE A 179 -30.73 9.82 36.00
C ILE A 179 -30.32 9.19 34.66
N VAL A 180 -31.27 8.53 33.97
CA VAL A 180 -31.03 7.85 32.69
C VAL A 180 -30.61 8.86 31.61
N ASP A 181 -31.26 10.02 31.56
CA ASP A 181 -30.94 11.11 30.64
C ASP A 181 -29.46 11.54 30.74
N LYS A 182 -28.98 11.76 31.97
CA LYS A 182 -27.59 12.15 32.24
C LYS A 182 -26.59 11.07 31.82
N LEU A 183 -26.89 9.80 32.11
CA LEU A 183 -26.01 8.68 31.73
C LEU A 183 -25.95 8.52 30.21
N VAL A 184 -27.10 8.61 29.54
CA VAL A 184 -27.19 8.48 28.09
C VAL A 184 -26.45 9.62 27.40
N ALA A 185 -26.60 10.87 27.87
CA ALA A 185 -25.89 12.02 27.33
C ALA A 185 -24.35 11.87 27.44
N ILE A 186 -23.84 11.35 28.56
CA ILE A 186 -22.39 11.07 28.73
C ILE A 186 -21.92 9.99 27.74
N ILE A 187 -22.68 8.91 27.58
CA ILE A 187 -22.34 7.81 26.67
C ILE A 187 -22.32 8.30 25.21
N ILE A 188 -23.34 9.06 24.79
CA ILE A 188 -23.42 9.65 23.45
C ILE A 188 -22.21 10.55 23.20
N THR A 189 -21.92 11.44 24.14
CA THR A 189 -20.80 12.38 24.02
C THR A 189 -19.47 11.64 23.84
N PHE A 190 -19.22 10.60 24.64
CA PHE A 190 -18.04 9.76 24.48
C PHE A 190 -17.99 9.08 23.11
N PHE A 191 -19.12 8.58 22.61
CA PHE A 191 -19.22 7.96 21.30
C PHE A 191 -18.89 8.93 20.15
N ILE A 192 -19.42 10.15 20.19
CA ILE A 192 -19.15 11.21 19.20
C ILE A 192 -17.64 11.53 19.21
N LEU A 193 -17.08 11.84 20.38
CA LEU A 193 -15.67 12.22 20.51
C LEU A 193 -14.72 11.10 20.09
N LYS A 194 -15.03 9.85 20.45
CA LYS A 194 -14.25 8.68 20.02
C LYS A 194 -14.29 8.50 18.50
N THR A 195 -15.45 8.69 17.89
CA THR A 195 -15.62 8.59 16.44
C THR A 195 -14.84 9.68 15.72
N ALA A 196 -14.92 10.93 16.19
CA ALA A 196 -14.14 12.05 15.68
C ALA A 196 -12.64 11.78 15.79
N TYR A 197 -12.18 11.29 16.95
CA TYR A 197 -10.78 10.92 17.17
C TYR A 197 -10.27 9.84 16.21
N ASP A 198 -11.07 8.79 15.97
CA ASP A 198 -10.68 7.73 15.04
C ASP A 198 -10.53 8.25 13.61
N ILE A 199 -11.45 9.11 13.15
CA ILE A 199 -11.36 9.71 11.82
C ILE A 199 -10.15 10.66 11.74
N PHE A 200 -9.92 11.44 12.79
CA PHE A 200 -8.80 12.38 12.87
C PHE A 200 -7.45 11.67 12.77
N ILE A 201 -7.24 10.60 13.55
CA ILE A 201 -6.00 9.82 13.52
C ILE A 201 -5.84 9.09 12.18
N GLU A 202 -6.89 8.46 11.65
CA GLU A 202 -6.86 7.78 10.35
C GLU A 202 -6.50 8.75 9.21
N SER A 203 -7.10 9.95 9.21
CA SER A 203 -6.84 10.98 8.20
C SER A 203 -5.46 11.62 8.36
N SER A 204 -5.03 11.89 9.59
CA SER A 204 -3.70 12.45 9.88
C SER A 204 -2.59 11.48 9.49
N PHE A 205 -2.77 10.19 9.82
CA PHE A 205 -1.85 9.11 9.42
C PHE A 205 -1.71 9.04 7.89
N SER A 206 -2.83 9.11 7.16
CA SER A 206 -2.81 9.13 5.69
C SER A 206 -2.09 10.37 5.13
N LEU A 207 -2.38 11.55 5.68
CA LEU A 207 -1.82 12.82 5.21
C LEU A 207 -0.31 12.92 5.47
N SER A 208 0.17 12.33 6.58
CA SER A 208 1.59 12.23 6.92
C SER A 208 2.35 11.14 6.16
N ASP A 209 1.75 10.54 5.12
CA ASP A 209 2.29 9.42 4.35
C ASP A 209 2.55 8.15 5.21
N GLY A 210 1.77 7.96 6.27
CA GLY A 210 1.75 6.71 7.04
C GLY A 210 1.19 5.54 6.22
N PHE A 211 1.76 4.36 6.43
CA PHE A 211 1.40 3.15 5.68
C PHE A 211 1.42 1.90 6.58
N ASP A 212 0.66 0.86 6.22
CA ASP A 212 0.57 -0.38 7.00
C ASP A 212 1.76 -1.30 6.71
N ASP A 213 2.65 -1.48 7.69
CA ASP A 213 3.85 -2.31 7.55
C ASP A 213 3.52 -3.77 7.19
N ARG A 214 2.34 -4.28 7.58
CA ARG A 214 1.94 -5.65 7.24
C ARG A 214 1.74 -5.83 5.74
N LEU A 215 1.25 -4.79 5.05
CA LEU A 215 1.14 -4.82 3.59
C LEU A 215 2.52 -4.82 2.93
N LEU A 216 3.47 -4.06 3.48
CA LEU A 216 4.86 -4.04 3.00
C LEU A 216 5.52 -5.42 3.14
N GLU A 217 5.27 -6.13 4.24
CA GLU A 217 5.76 -7.52 4.39
C GLU A 217 5.18 -8.47 3.32
N ASP A 218 3.91 -8.31 2.99
CA ASP A 218 3.25 -9.13 1.97
C ASP A 218 3.77 -8.82 0.56
N TYR A 219 4.02 -7.54 0.25
CA TYR A 219 4.64 -7.12 -1.01
C TYR A 219 6.06 -7.68 -1.12
N GLN A 220 6.87 -7.55 -0.07
CA GLN A 220 8.22 -8.08 -0.05
C GLN A 220 8.25 -9.59 -0.31
N LYS A 221 7.36 -10.36 0.33
CA LYS A 221 7.27 -11.82 0.09
C LYS A 221 6.97 -12.11 -1.38
N ALA A 222 6.00 -11.43 -1.97
CA ALA A 222 5.64 -11.64 -3.38
C ALA A 222 6.74 -11.20 -4.36
N ILE A 223 7.44 -10.09 -4.07
CA ILE A 223 8.56 -9.63 -4.90
C ILE A 223 9.71 -10.64 -4.86
N MET A 224 10.02 -11.20 -3.69
CA MET A 224 11.08 -12.20 -3.54
C MET A 224 10.77 -13.54 -4.22
N GLU A 225 9.54 -13.78 -4.70
CA GLU A 225 9.19 -14.94 -5.53
C GLU A 225 9.68 -14.78 -6.99
N ILE A 226 10.00 -13.56 -7.44
CA ILE A 226 10.44 -13.28 -8.81
C ILE A 226 11.95 -13.60 -8.92
N PRO A 227 12.36 -14.44 -9.89
CA PRO A 227 13.77 -14.78 -10.10
C PRO A 227 14.66 -13.55 -10.32
N LYS A 228 15.96 -13.69 -10.03
CA LYS A 228 17.01 -12.66 -10.21
C LYS A 228 16.91 -11.45 -9.27
N ILE A 229 15.84 -11.29 -8.51
CA ILE A 229 15.79 -10.35 -7.39
C ILE A 229 16.51 -10.97 -6.19
N SER A 230 17.61 -10.34 -5.78
CA SER A 230 18.43 -10.83 -4.66
C SER A 230 17.88 -10.37 -3.32
N LYS A 231 17.35 -9.15 -3.26
CA LYS A 231 16.84 -8.55 -2.02
C LYS A 231 15.95 -7.35 -2.31
N VAL A 232 14.92 -7.16 -1.50
CA VAL A 232 14.23 -5.86 -1.37
C VAL A 232 15.01 -5.02 -0.35
N LYS A 233 15.77 -4.04 -0.83
CA LYS A 233 16.66 -3.22 0.01
C LYS A 233 15.87 -2.22 0.84
N SER A 234 14.92 -1.54 0.21
CA SER A 234 13.99 -0.65 0.89
C SER A 234 12.66 -0.62 0.16
N GLN A 235 11.60 -0.35 0.92
CA GLN A 235 10.26 -0.14 0.38
C GLN A 235 9.55 0.92 1.22
N ARG A 236 8.83 1.81 0.57
CA ARG A 236 8.04 2.85 1.22
C ARG A 236 6.68 2.89 0.54
N GLY A 237 5.63 2.79 1.33
CA GLY A 237 4.27 2.96 0.85
C GLY A 237 3.69 4.29 1.28
N ARG A 238 2.76 4.80 0.49
CA ARG A 238 1.90 5.94 0.85
C ARG A 238 0.53 5.77 0.22
N THR A 239 -0.45 6.48 0.76
CA THR A 239 -1.81 6.49 0.20
C THR A 239 -2.22 7.88 -0.24
N TYR A 240 -2.81 7.96 -1.43
CA TYR A 240 -3.44 9.16 -1.95
C TYR A 240 -4.93 8.87 -2.09
N GLY A 241 -5.71 9.23 -1.06
CA GLY A 241 -7.10 8.80 -0.93
C GLY A 241 -7.21 7.27 -0.86
N SER A 242 -7.83 6.66 -1.88
CA SER A 242 -7.97 5.21 -2.02
C SER A 242 -6.86 4.52 -2.82
N ASN A 243 -5.91 5.28 -3.38
CA ASN A 243 -4.85 4.75 -4.25
C ASN A 243 -3.58 4.52 -3.43
N ILE A 244 -2.92 3.37 -3.65
CA ILE A 244 -1.66 3.00 -2.99
C ILE A 244 -0.51 3.31 -3.96
N TYR A 245 0.52 3.98 -3.46
CA TYR A 245 1.75 4.27 -4.19
C TYR A 245 2.93 3.65 -3.46
N LEU A 246 3.82 3.01 -4.19
CA LEU A 246 5.01 2.36 -3.64
C LEU A 246 6.28 2.92 -4.27
N ASP A 247 7.28 3.19 -3.44
CA ASP A 247 8.66 3.38 -3.89
C ASP A 247 9.46 2.17 -3.40
N ILE A 248 10.13 1.45 -4.29
CA ILE A 248 10.83 0.20 -3.97
C ILE A 248 12.26 0.29 -4.48
N THR A 249 13.21 -0.20 -3.69
CA THR A 249 14.59 -0.42 -4.13
C THR A 249 14.90 -1.90 -4.10
N LEU A 250 15.25 -2.44 -5.27
CA LEU A 250 15.59 -3.85 -5.46
C LEU A 250 17.09 -4.01 -5.71
N GLU A 251 17.68 -5.02 -5.09
CA GLU A 251 19.04 -5.45 -5.40
C GLU A 251 19.00 -6.63 -6.36
N MET A 252 19.80 -6.56 -7.41
CA MET A 252 19.88 -7.59 -8.45
C MET A 252 21.33 -7.84 -8.84
N ASN A 253 21.61 -8.93 -9.57
CA ASN A 253 22.97 -9.23 -9.99
C ASN A 253 23.54 -8.07 -10.87
N PRO A 254 24.73 -7.52 -10.55
CA PRO A 254 25.35 -6.44 -11.33
C PRO A 254 25.65 -6.81 -12.79
N ASP A 255 25.65 -8.09 -13.12
CA ASP A 255 25.91 -8.57 -14.46
C ASP A 255 24.66 -8.57 -15.36
N LEU A 256 23.48 -8.27 -14.83
CA LEU A 256 22.30 -8.05 -15.66
C LEU A 256 22.47 -6.81 -16.53
N SER A 257 21.98 -6.87 -17.77
CA SER A 257 21.84 -5.68 -18.60
C SER A 257 20.73 -4.77 -18.06
N VAL A 258 20.80 -3.48 -18.40
CA VAL A 258 19.73 -2.51 -18.07
C VAL A 258 18.38 -2.96 -18.63
N TYR A 259 18.39 -3.61 -19.80
CA TYR A 259 17.18 -4.16 -20.42
C TYR A 259 16.57 -5.29 -19.57
N GLU A 260 17.38 -6.28 -19.19
CA GLU A 260 16.89 -7.40 -18.36
C GLU A 260 16.39 -6.92 -16.99
N SER A 261 17.09 -5.98 -16.37
CA SER A 261 16.67 -5.45 -15.07
C SER A 261 15.36 -4.65 -15.19
N HIS A 262 15.17 -3.91 -16.30
CA HIS A 262 13.94 -3.18 -16.56
C HIS A 262 12.74 -4.12 -16.76
N GLU A 263 12.90 -5.20 -17.55
CA GLU A 263 11.83 -6.20 -17.74
C GLU A 263 11.38 -6.83 -16.39
N ILE A 264 12.32 -7.04 -15.46
CA ILE A 264 12.00 -7.57 -14.14
C ILE A 264 11.30 -6.51 -13.28
N ALA A 265 11.67 -5.23 -13.40
CA ALA A 265 10.92 -4.14 -12.76
C ALA A 265 9.49 -4.06 -13.29
N ASP A 266 9.27 -4.12 -14.60
CA ASP A 266 7.94 -4.15 -15.22
C ASP A 266 7.10 -5.34 -14.72
N GLN A 267 7.74 -6.50 -14.52
CA GLN A 267 7.10 -7.68 -13.94
C GLN A 267 6.68 -7.44 -12.48
N VAL A 268 7.52 -6.78 -11.68
CA VAL A 268 7.20 -6.39 -10.29
C VAL A 268 6.02 -5.42 -10.26
N GLU A 269 6.06 -4.38 -11.09
CA GLU A 269 5.00 -3.36 -11.19
C GLU A 269 3.66 -4.00 -11.56
N SER A 270 3.64 -4.82 -12.60
CA SER A 270 2.44 -5.52 -13.07
C SER A 270 1.88 -6.47 -11.99
N MET A 271 2.74 -7.21 -11.31
CA MET A 271 2.34 -8.13 -10.23
C MET A 271 1.71 -7.37 -9.05
N LEU A 272 2.30 -6.24 -8.66
CA LEU A 272 1.78 -5.40 -7.56
C LEU A 272 0.44 -4.75 -7.93
N GLU A 273 0.27 -4.30 -9.17
CA GLU A 273 -1.00 -3.78 -9.67
C GLU A 273 -2.09 -4.87 -9.66
N GLU A 274 -1.83 -6.04 -10.26
CA GLU A 274 -2.85 -7.08 -10.45
C GLU A 274 -3.21 -7.80 -9.15
N ARG A 275 -2.22 -8.20 -8.35
CA ARG A 275 -2.43 -9.04 -7.16
C ARG A 275 -2.84 -8.22 -5.94
N PHE A 276 -2.29 -7.01 -5.79
CA PHE A 276 -2.46 -6.19 -4.60
C PHE A 276 -3.25 -4.90 -4.83
N GLY A 277 -3.53 -4.55 -6.08
CA GLY A 277 -4.25 -3.32 -6.41
C GLY A 277 -3.45 -2.05 -6.08
N VAL A 278 -2.11 -2.14 -6.14
CA VAL A 278 -1.24 -0.96 -6.08
C VAL A 278 -1.50 -0.11 -7.31
N PHE A 279 -1.63 1.20 -7.14
CA PHE A 279 -2.02 2.09 -8.23
C PHE A 279 -0.82 2.51 -9.09
N ASP A 280 0.34 2.66 -8.47
CA ASP A 280 1.57 3.12 -9.11
C ASP A 280 2.77 2.68 -8.26
N THR A 281 3.84 2.23 -8.90
CA THR A 281 5.05 1.76 -8.24
C THR A 281 6.26 2.35 -8.95
N ASP A 282 7.19 2.94 -8.20
CA ASP A 282 8.50 3.35 -8.69
C ASP A 282 9.55 2.33 -8.24
N VAL A 283 10.18 1.66 -9.19
CA VAL A 283 11.19 0.63 -8.91
C VAL A 283 12.58 1.16 -9.23
N HIS A 284 13.36 1.40 -8.18
CA HIS A 284 14.80 1.67 -8.30
C HIS A 284 15.60 0.37 -8.23
N ILE A 285 16.49 0.15 -9.18
CA ILE A 285 17.35 -1.03 -9.22
C ILE A 285 18.76 -0.64 -8.79
N GLU A 286 19.29 -1.36 -7.82
CA GLU A 286 20.68 -1.28 -7.39
C GLU A 286 21.41 -2.61 -7.66
N PRO A 287 22.71 -2.56 -8.02
CA PRO A 287 23.51 -3.76 -8.08
C PRO A 287 23.73 -4.33 -6.67
N ALA A 288 23.51 -5.64 -6.52
CA ALA A 288 23.87 -6.36 -5.31
C ALA A 288 25.39 -6.27 -5.07
N PRO A 289 25.85 -6.29 -3.80
CA PRO A 289 27.26 -6.36 -3.49
C PRO A 289 27.90 -7.55 -4.20
N ILE A 290 29.02 -7.31 -4.88
CA ILE A 290 29.81 -8.36 -5.49
C ILE A 290 30.47 -9.17 -4.35
N PRO A 291 30.28 -10.50 -4.29
CA PRO A 291 30.93 -11.34 -3.30
C PRO A 291 32.45 -11.13 -3.26
N GLU A 292 33.09 -11.32 -2.10
CA GLU A 292 34.54 -11.08 -1.97
C GLU A 292 35.36 -11.97 -2.92
N ASP A 293 34.90 -13.20 -3.18
CA ASP A 293 35.51 -14.15 -4.11
C ASP A 293 35.40 -13.72 -5.59
N GLU A 294 34.55 -12.73 -5.87
CA GLU A 294 34.33 -12.13 -7.17
C GLU A 294 35.15 -10.83 -7.39
N ILE A 295 35.98 -10.44 -6.42
CA ILE A 295 37.01 -9.39 -6.57
C ILE A 295 38.17 -9.93 -7.42
N LEU A 296 38.77 -9.09 -8.28
CA LEU A 296 39.75 -9.50 -9.30
C LEU A 296 40.85 -10.45 -8.79
N ASP A 297 41.49 -10.14 -7.66
CA ASP A 297 42.57 -10.94 -7.08
C ASP A 297 42.09 -12.34 -6.64
N ASN A 298 40.83 -12.45 -6.22
CA ASN A 298 40.21 -13.70 -5.81
C ASN A 298 39.65 -14.47 -7.01
N VAL A 299 39.13 -13.78 -8.02
CA VAL A 299 38.72 -14.37 -9.30
C VAL A 299 39.88 -15.13 -9.93
N TYR A 300 41.10 -14.59 -9.87
CA TYR A 300 42.29 -15.30 -10.34
C TYR A 300 42.44 -16.69 -9.69
N LYS A 301 42.43 -16.74 -8.35
CA LYS A 301 42.59 -17.99 -7.59
C LYS A 301 41.42 -18.94 -7.83
N LYS A 302 40.20 -18.40 -7.90
CA LYS A 302 38.96 -19.15 -8.12
C LYS A 302 38.94 -19.81 -9.50
N LEU A 303 39.25 -19.06 -10.56
CA LEU A 303 39.27 -19.61 -11.91
C LEU A 303 40.40 -20.62 -12.10
N LEU A 304 41.57 -20.38 -11.50
CA LEU A 304 42.64 -21.37 -11.49
C LEU A 304 42.21 -22.70 -10.85
N MET A 305 41.57 -22.64 -9.67
CA MET A 305 41.04 -23.85 -9.04
C MET A 305 40.02 -24.56 -9.94
N ARG A 306 39.17 -23.80 -10.64
CA ARG A 306 38.16 -24.36 -11.55
C ARG A 306 38.76 -24.97 -12.82
N GLU A 307 39.83 -24.41 -13.36
CA GLU A 307 40.60 -25.04 -14.45
C GLU A 307 41.16 -26.39 -14.00
N GLN A 308 41.75 -26.45 -12.80
CA GLN A 308 42.24 -27.71 -12.26
C GLN A 308 41.13 -28.74 -12.06
N LEU A 309 39.94 -28.31 -11.61
CA LEU A 309 38.78 -29.20 -11.47
C LEU A 309 38.31 -29.71 -12.83
N ILE A 310 38.21 -28.82 -13.83
CA ILE A 310 37.91 -29.20 -15.20
C ILE A 310 38.95 -30.23 -15.66
N ASP A 311 40.25 -29.98 -15.49
CA ASP A 311 41.36 -30.87 -15.87
C ASP A 311 41.36 -32.22 -15.17
N GLN A 312 40.83 -32.29 -13.96
CA GLN A 312 40.62 -33.55 -13.23
C GLN A 312 39.33 -34.29 -13.64
N GLY A 313 38.53 -33.73 -14.56
CA GLY A 313 37.24 -34.28 -14.96
C GLY A 313 36.12 -34.04 -13.95
N ASN A 314 36.31 -33.14 -12.99
CA ASN A 314 35.38 -32.86 -11.90
C ASN A 314 34.45 -31.68 -12.22
N GLN A 315 33.20 -31.75 -11.77
CA GLN A 315 32.20 -30.67 -11.87
C GLN A 315 31.97 -30.09 -13.29
N LEU A 316 32.19 -30.90 -14.34
CA LEU A 316 32.02 -30.47 -15.74
C LEU A 316 30.58 -30.05 -16.09
N GLU A 317 29.58 -30.42 -15.30
CA GLU A 317 28.19 -29.95 -15.46
C GLU A 317 28.00 -28.50 -15.10
N GLU A 318 28.60 -28.10 -14.00
CA GLU A 318 28.45 -26.77 -13.44
C GLU A 318 29.41 -25.78 -14.11
N LEU A 319 30.64 -26.24 -14.39
CA LEU A 319 31.74 -25.39 -14.83
C LEU A 319 31.77 -25.14 -16.34
N LEU A 320 31.20 -26.03 -17.17
CA LEU A 320 31.11 -25.83 -18.62
C LEU A 320 29.75 -25.24 -18.99
N ALA A 321 29.77 -24.16 -19.77
CA ALA A 321 28.55 -23.55 -20.29
C ALA A 321 27.82 -24.51 -21.26
N GLU A 322 26.51 -24.31 -21.46
CA GLU A 322 25.73 -25.14 -22.39
C GLU A 322 26.24 -25.04 -23.83
N ASP A 323 26.74 -23.87 -24.23
CA ASP A 323 27.33 -23.57 -25.54
C ASP A 323 28.86 -23.74 -25.57
N PHE A 324 29.42 -24.55 -24.67
CA PHE A 324 30.87 -24.77 -24.59
C PHE A 324 31.44 -25.43 -25.85
N ILE A 325 32.56 -24.86 -26.33
CA ILE A 325 33.30 -25.36 -27.50
C ILE A 325 34.72 -25.73 -27.07
N TYR A 326 35.14 -26.95 -27.41
CA TYR A 326 36.53 -27.40 -27.28
C TYR A 326 37.17 -27.60 -28.66
N ILE A 327 38.42 -27.14 -28.81
CA ILE A 327 39.22 -27.34 -30.03
C ILE A 327 40.51 -28.08 -29.68
N ARG A 328 40.69 -29.26 -30.26
CA ARG A 328 41.91 -30.07 -30.12
C ARG A 328 43.09 -29.49 -30.92
N GLN A 329 44.26 -30.06 -30.68
CA GLN A 329 45.49 -29.74 -31.43
C GLN A 329 45.40 -30.00 -32.94
N ASP A 330 44.59 -30.95 -33.36
CA ASP A 330 44.36 -31.27 -34.78
C ASP A 330 43.30 -30.36 -35.43
N GLY A 331 42.70 -29.47 -34.64
CA GLY A 331 41.67 -28.53 -35.08
C GLY A 331 40.25 -29.11 -35.05
N GLU A 332 40.04 -30.35 -34.58
CA GLU A 332 38.70 -30.90 -34.40
C GLU A 332 37.95 -30.16 -33.30
N GLN A 333 36.70 -29.79 -33.60
CA GLN A 333 35.80 -29.12 -32.65
C GLN A 333 34.88 -30.12 -31.99
N MET A 334 34.72 -29.98 -30.68
CA MET A 334 33.87 -30.84 -29.87
C MET A 334 32.97 -30.00 -28.98
N ASP A 335 31.77 -30.54 -28.73
CA ASP A 335 30.83 -29.97 -27.77
C ASP A 335 31.10 -30.47 -26.34
N LYS A 336 30.30 -29.97 -25.41
CA LYS A 336 30.34 -30.30 -23.98
C LYS A 336 30.20 -31.80 -23.69
N GLU A 337 29.38 -32.54 -24.44
CA GLU A 337 29.17 -33.97 -24.21
C GLU A 337 30.35 -34.80 -24.69
N ALA A 338 30.83 -34.51 -25.91
CA ALA A 338 31.98 -35.18 -26.50
C ALA A 338 33.25 -34.93 -25.68
N TYR A 339 33.47 -33.71 -25.21
CA TYR A 339 34.60 -33.36 -24.36
C TYR A 339 34.65 -34.16 -23.05
N ARG A 340 33.49 -34.41 -22.43
CA ARG A 340 33.41 -35.20 -21.19
C ARG A 340 33.75 -36.66 -21.38
N ALA A 341 33.32 -37.24 -22.50
CA ALA A 341 33.50 -38.66 -22.78
C ALA A 341 34.98 -39.03 -22.95
N GLU A 342 35.81 -38.07 -23.36
CA GLU A 342 37.22 -38.30 -23.68
C GLU A 342 38.18 -37.87 -22.57
N LYS A 343 37.71 -37.10 -21.59
CA LYS A 343 38.63 -36.42 -20.68
C LYS A 343 39.39 -37.40 -19.77
N GLU A 344 40.71 -37.48 -19.98
CA GLU A 344 41.64 -38.20 -19.11
C GLU A 344 42.24 -37.27 -18.04
N LEU A 345 42.53 -37.83 -16.86
CA LEU A 345 43.19 -37.09 -15.78
C LEU A 345 44.61 -36.68 -16.20
N LYS A 346 44.88 -35.38 -16.26
CA LYS A 346 46.21 -34.84 -16.61
C LYS A 346 46.90 -34.12 -15.44
N ALA A 347 48.20 -33.85 -15.65
CA ALA A 347 49.19 -33.42 -14.68
C ALA A 347 49.01 -31.98 -14.13
N ALA A 348 50.01 -31.48 -13.40
CA ALA A 348 49.99 -30.16 -12.78
C ALA A 348 50.18 -29.03 -13.80
N ILE A 349 49.27 -28.04 -13.76
CA ILE A 349 49.30 -26.83 -14.60
C ILE A 349 50.56 -25.98 -14.33
N LYS A 350 51.21 -25.49 -15.39
CA LYS A 350 52.37 -24.56 -15.33
C LYS A 350 52.09 -23.28 -16.11
N ASP A 351 52.88 -22.24 -15.82
CA ASP A 351 52.95 -20.98 -16.58
C ASP A 351 51.60 -20.30 -16.88
N ILE A 352 50.72 -20.25 -15.88
CA ILE A 352 49.41 -19.60 -16.00
C ILE A 352 49.54 -18.09 -16.22
N GLN A 353 48.79 -17.61 -17.21
CA GLN A 353 48.54 -16.20 -17.46
C GLN A 353 47.03 -15.98 -17.57
N ILE A 354 46.51 -15.03 -16.79
CA ILE A 354 45.11 -14.62 -16.87
C ILE A 354 45.07 -13.18 -17.40
N THR A 355 44.37 -13.00 -18.52
CA THR A 355 44.12 -11.69 -19.13
C THR A 355 42.66 -11.31 -18.96
N SER A 356 42.40 -10.14 -18.38
CA SER A 356 41.04 -9.61 -18.23
C SER A 356 40.57 -8.95 -19.52
N ILE A 357 39.69 -9.61 -20.27
CA ILE A 357 39.08 -9.04 -21.49
C ILE A 357 38.01 -8.01 -21.12
N SER A 358 37.18 -8.33 -20.11
CA SER A 358 36.21 -7.42 -19.50
C SER A 358 36.02 -7.76 -18.01
N GLN A 359 35.17 -7.03 -17.30
CA GLN A 359 34.82 -7.42 -15.92
C GLN A 359 34.21 -8.83 -15.87
N LYS A 360 33.43 -9.20 -16.90
CA LYS A 360 32.70 -10.48 -17.00
C LYS A 360 33.40 -11.54 -17.84
N THR A 361 34.57 -11.28 -18.41
CA THR A 361 35.24 -12.24 -19.29
C THR A 361 36.74 -12.26 -19.04
N LYS A 362 37.27 -13.46 -18.74
CA LYS A 362 38.70 -13.71 -18.51
C LYS A 362 39.19 -14.72 -19.55
N LEU A 363 40.35 -14.43 -20.11
CA LEU A 363 41.13 -15.35 -20.93
C LEU A 363 42.20 -15.96 -20.04
N ILE A 364 42.27 -17.29 -19.98
CA ILE A 364 43.27 -18.02 -19.22
C ILE A 364 44.12 -18.80 -20.21
N CYS A 365 45.43 -18.65 -20.11
CA CYS A 365 46.40 -19.39 -20.90
C CYS A 365 47.36 -20.10 -19.95
N TYR A 366 47.65 -21.38 -20.18
CA TYR A 366 48.58 -22.15 -19.36
C TYR A 366 49.24 -23.26 -20.17
N GLU A 367 50.27 -23.87 -19.60
CA GLU A 367 51.00 -24.97 -20.22
C GLU A 367 50.85 -26.26 -19.42
N LEU A 368 50.64 -27.35 -20.16
CA LEU A 368 50.53 -28.70 -19.64
C LEU A 368 51.21 -29.67 -20.61
N ASP A 369 52.21 -30.42 -20.16
CA ASP A 369 52.93 -31.42 -20.97
C ASP A 369 53.43 -30.92 -22.35
N GLY A 370 53.84 -29.64 -22.44
CA GLY A 370 54.31 -29.01 -23.69
C GLY A 370 53.20 -28.54 -24.62
N ILE A 371 51.95 -28.57 -24.17
CA ILE A 371 50.75 -28.11 -24.85
C ILE A 371 50.31 -26.80 -24.20
N VAL A 372 49.99 -25.81 -25.02
CA VAL A 372 49.40 -24.54 -24.57
C VAL A 372 47.89 -24.68 -24.58
N HIS A 373 47.28 -24.50 -23.42
CA HIS A 373 45.85 -24.51 -23.21
C HIS A 373 45.34 -23.07 -23.10
N THR A 374 44.29 -22.75 -23.85
CA THR A 374 43.64 -21.43 -23.82
C THR A 374 42.16 -21.59 -23.52
N SER A 375 41.70 -21.00 -22.42
CA SER A 375 40.31 -21.00 -21.98
C SER A 375 39.71 -19.62 -21.95
N ILE A 376 38.42 -19.51 -22.29
CA ILE A 376 37.63 -18.30 -22.06
C ILE A 376 36.58 -18.60 -21.00
N TRP A 377 36.66 -17.86 -19.89
CA TRP A 377 35.67 -17.87 -18.83
C TRP A 377 34.79 -16.65 -18.94
N ARG A 378 33.48 -16.84 -18.87
CA ARG A 378 32.50 -15.76 -18.83
C ARG A 378 31.64 -15.87 -17.57
N ARG A 379 31.45 -14.73 -16.90
CA ARG A 379 30.53 -14.58 -15.78
C ARG A 379 29.21 -14.02 -16.29
N HIS A 380 28.15 -14.76 -16.01
CA HIS A 380 26.78 -14.22 -16.05
C HIS A 380 26.32 -14.12 -14.59
N GLU A 381 25.69 -15.18 -14.06
CA GLU A 381 25.42 -15.29 -12.63
C GLU A 381 26.57 -15.99 -11.88
N THR A 382 27.22 -16.94 -12.56
CA THR A 382 28.40 -17.65 -12.10
C THR A 382 29.44 -17.70 -13.22
N TRP A 383 30.71 -17.95 -12.89
CA TRP A 383 31.75 -18.16 -13.90
C TRP A 383 31.63 -19.54 -14.53
N GLN A 384 31.51 -19.58 -15.85
CA GLN A 384 31.55 -20.82 -16.63
C GLN A 384 32.59 -20.70 -17.75
N ASN A 385 33.21 -21.82 -18.09
CA ASN A 385 34.08 -21.93 -19.24
C ASN A 385 33.21 -22.12 -20.48
N ILE A 386 33.36 -21.21 -21.45
CA ILE A 386 32.60 -21.21 -22.72
C ILE A 386 33.45 -21.73 -23.89
N PHE A 387 34.77 -21.79 -23.72
CA PHE A 387 35.68 -22.14 -24.80
C PHE A 387 37.01 -22.65 -24.25
N HIS A 388 37.51 -23.75 -24.80
CA HIS A 388 38.85 -24.26 -24.50
C HIS A 388 39.57 -24.73 -25.77
N GLN A 389 40.86 -24.43 -25.89
CA GLN A 389 41.66 -24.82 -27.04
C GLN A 389 43.03 -25.34 -26.64
N GLU A 390 43.47 -26.42 -27.27
CA GLU A 390 44.82 -26.96 -27.17
C GLU A 390 45.66 -26.61 -28.40
N THR A 391 46.85 -26.07 -28.17
CA THR A 391 47.79 -25.69 -29.23
C THR A 391 49.17 -26.24 -28.91
N LYS A 392 49.92 -26.71 -29.93
CA LYS A 392 51.32 -27.11 -29.71
C LYS A 392 52.15 -25.87 -29.44
N LYS A 393 53.05 -25.97 -28.45
CA LYS A 393 54.05 -24.94 -28.20
C LYS A 393 55.09 -24.99 -29.33
N GLU A 394 55.23 -23.89 -30.08
CA GLU A 394 56.21 -23.73 -31.17
C GLU A 394 57.65 -23.68 -30.66
#